data_AF-A0A7W0KY10-F1
#
_entry.id   AF-A0A7W0KY10-F1
#
_cell.length_a   1.000
_cell.length_b   1.000
_cell.length_c   1.000
_cell.angle_alpha   90.00
_cell.angle_beta   90.00
_cell.angle_gamma   90.00
#
_symmetry.space_group_name_H-M   'P 1'
#
loop_
_entity.id
_entity.type
_entity.pdbx_description
1 polymer ?
#
loop_
_entity_poly.entity_id
_entity_poly.type
_entity_poly.pdbx_seq_one_letter_code
_entity_poly.pdbx_strand_id
1 'polypeptide(L)'
;MKKFVTAAVLAASVSVGGVGIGTLNVEAAGPAADAFLAPSVRPAIRRAARIVTMERVYGSNYRIYKARYPRALDWDNNGCSVPFSVPITDFYRGVFQKSCDRHDFGYRNHGKSGYDRLSVDNRFKSNMQYQCVVRYDDPWDLPARALCYVAADKFYDAVRLFGGGSW
;
A
#
# COMPACT_ATOMS: atom_id res chain seq x y z
N MET A 1 -49.97 -48.47 4.92
CA MET A 1 -49.84 -47.37 5.90
C MET A 1 -49.23 -46.15 5.20
N LYS A 2 -49.88 -44.99 5.34
CA LYS A 2 -49.44 -43.59 5.10
C LYS A 2 -48.62 -43.24 3.84
N LYS A 3 -49.28 -42.42 3.01
CA LYS A 3 -48.75 -41.57 1.93
C LYS A 3 -47.72 -40.57 2.46
N PHE A 4 -46.70 -40.23 1.66
CA PHE A 4 -46.12 -38.88 1.62
C PHE A 4 -45.72 -38.54 0.18
N VAL A 5 -46.31 -37.45 -0.31
CA VAL A 5 -45.95 -36.71 -1.52
C VAL A 5 -45.10 -35.53 -1.06
N THR A 6 -44.01 -35.19 -1.76
CA THR A 6 -43.48 -33.83 -1.73
C THR A 6 -42.84 -33.44 -3.06
N ALA A 7 -43.15 -32.21 -3.46
CA ALA A 7 -43.03 -31.58 -4.77
C ALA A 7 -41.59 -31.42 -5.30
N ALA A 8 -41.44 -31.58 -6.61
CA ALA A 8 -40.33 -31.03 -7.38
C ALA A 8 -40.67 -29.59 -7.78
N VAL A 9 -39.81 -28.63 -7.44
CA VAL A 9 -39.88 -27.24 -7.92
C VAL A 9 -38.95 -27.11 -9.12
N LEU A 10 -39.52 -26.66 -10.25
CA LEU A 10 -38.81 -26.38 -11.50
C LEU A 10 -37.73 -25.30 -11.30
N ALA A 11 -36.54 -25.56 -11.82
CA ALA A 11 -35.53 -24.52 -12.07
C ALA A 11 -35.88 -23.78 -13.37
N ALA A 12 -36.11 -22.47 -13.29
CA ALA A 12 -36.18 -21.60 -14.45
C ALA A 12 -34.77 -21.07 -14.77
N SER A 13 -34.23 -21.47 -15.91
CA SER A 13 -32.99 -20.93 -16.49
C SER A 13 -33.29 -19.62 -17.21
N VAL A 14 -32.60 -18.54 -16.83
CA VAL A 14 -32.58 -17.28 -17.60
C VAL A 14 -31.34 -17.30 -18.47
N SER A 15 -31.53 -17.41 -19.78
CA SER A 15 -30.51 -17.21 -20.81
C SER A 15 -30.37 -15.70 -21.08
N VAL A 16 -29.21 -15.13 -20.74
CA VAL A 16 -28.83 -13.79 -21.21
C VAL A 16 -28.09 -13.94 -22.53
N GLY A 17 -28.74 -13.49 -23.60
CA GLY A 17 -28.15 -13.41 -24.94
C GLY A 17 -27.00 -12.39 -24.97
N GLY A 18 -25.89 -12.77 -25.60
CA GLY A 18 -24.76 -11.89 -25.83
C GLY A 18 -25.00 -10.87 -26.93
N VAL A 19 -24.52 -9.65 -26.73
CA VAL A 19 -24.32 -8.64 -27.77
C VAL A 19 -23.05 -7.84 -27.43
N GLY A 20 -22.11 -7.79 -28.40
CA GLY A 20 -21.20 -6.66 -28.61
C GLY A 20 -19.88 -6.65 -27.84
N ILE A 21 -18.81 -7.17 -28.46
CA ILE A 21 -17.43 -6.88 -28.07
C ILE A 21 -17.09 -5.48 -28.60
N GLY A 22 -17.36 -4.45 -27.81
CA GLY A 22 -16.78 -3.12 -27.99
C GLY A 22 -15.61 -2.98 -27.01
N THR A 23 -14.41 -2.73 -27.52
CA THR A 23 -13.23 -2.41 -26.71
C THR A 23 -13.47 -1.09 -25.98
N LEU A 24 -13.86 -1.16 -24.71
CA LEU A 24 -13.90 0.00 -23.84
C LEU A 24 -12.46 0.27 -23.38
N ASN A 25 -11.90 1.36 -23.89
CA ASN A 25 -10.70 1.99 -23.35
C ASN A 25 -10.99 2.37 -21.89
N VAL A 26 -10.28 1.74 -20.95
CA VAL A 26 -10.27 2.20 -19.56
C VAL A 26 -9.23 3.32 -19.48
N GLU A 27 -9.68 4.54 -19.75
CA GLU A 27 -8.95 5.75 -19.38
C GLU A 27 -8.84 5.84 -17.85
N ALA A 28 -7.69 6.33 -17.40
CA ALA A 28 -7.24 6.36 -16.02
C ALA A 28 -8.30 6.90 -15.04
N ALA A 29 -8.54 6.15 -13.96
CA ALA A 29 -9.43 6.52 -12.89
C ALA A 29 -8.91 7.76 -12.13
N GLY A 30 -9.42 8.93 -12.53
CA GLY A 30 -9.37 10.16 -11.75
C GLY A 30 -10.29 10.14 -10.51
N PRO A 31 -10.34 11.24 -9.73
CA PRO A 31 -10.64 11.30 -8.28
C PRO A 31 -12.10 11.04 -7.84
N ALA A 32 -12.87 10.23 -8.57
CA ALA A 32 -14.30 10.01 -8.30
C ALA A 32 -14.61 8.93 -7.24
N ALA A 33 -13.62 8.16 -6.77
CA ALA A 33 -13.88 7.06 -5.83
C ALA A 33 -14.30 7.53 -4.42
N ASP A 34 -14.03 8.79 -4.05
CA ASP A 34 -14.37 9.35 -2.73
C ASP A 34 -15.83 9.84 -2.61
N ALA A 35 -16.58 9.90 -3.71
CA ALA A 35 -17.92 10.47 -3.74
C ALA A 35 -19.03 9.51 -3.26
N PHE A 36 -18.79 8.19 -3.29
CA PHE A 36 -19.83 7.19 -2.96
C PHE A 36 -19.81 6.68 -1.52
N LEU A 37 -18.90 7.19 -0.68
CA LEU A 37 -18.79 6.75 0.72
C LEU A 37 -19.71 7.59 1.60
N ALA A 38 -20.61 6.91 2.33
CA ALA A 38 -21.48 7.53 3.32
C ALA A 38 -20.65 8.40 4.28
N PRO A 39 -21.12 9.61 4.65
CA PRO A 39 -20.37 10.54 5.51
C PRO A 39 -19.82 9.90 6.80
N SER A 40 -20.54 8.93 7.36
CA SER A 40 -20.15 8.16 8.56
C SER A 40 -18.87 7.32 8.40
N VAL A 41 -18.48 6.96 7.18
CA VAL A 41 -17.31 6.11 6.90
C VAL A 41 -16.02 6.95 6.78
N ARG A 42 -16.14 8.26 6.48
CA ARG A 42 -14.99 9.16 6.27
C ARG A 42 -14.04 9.23 7.48
N PRO A 43 -14.51 9.33 8.74
CA PRO A 43 -13.61 9.29 9.90
C PRO A 43 -12.84 7.97 10.03
N ALA A 44 -13.47 6.83 9.71
CA ALA A 44 -12.83 5.53 9.78
C ALA A 44 -11.72 5.38 8.74
N ILE A 45 -11.93 5.87 7.51
CA ILE A 45 -10.92 5.88 6.44
C ILE A 45 -9.75 6.77 6.79
N ARG A 46 -10.00 7.99 7.30
CA ARG A 46 -8.93 8.89 7.75
C ARG A 46 -8.11 8.25 8.87
N ARG A 47 -8.76 7.59 9.83
CA ARG A 47 -8.08 6.84 10.88
C ARG A 47 -7.24 5.68 10.32
N ALA A 48 -7.77 4.92 9.37
CA ALA A 48 -7.05 3.85 8.70
C ALA A 48 -5.81 4.38 7.94
N ALA A 49 -5.97 5.45 7.15
CA ALA A 49 -4.86 6.11 6.47
C ALA A 49 -3.77 6.55 7.45
N ARG A 50 -4.15 7.15 8.59
CA ARG A 50 -3.20 7.57 9.64
C ARG A 50 -2.44 6.38 10.23
N ILE A 51 -3.17 5.33 10.59
CA ILE A 51 -2.57 4.13 11.21
C ILE A 51 -1.60 3.48 10.24
N VAL A 52 -2.03 3.25 8.99
CA VAL A 52 -1.22 2.56 7.99
C VAL A 52 0.03 3.39 7.69
N THR A 53 -0.10 4.70 7.43
CA THR A 53 1.04 5.59 7.10
C THR A 53 2.14 5.54 8.16
N MET A 54 1.77 5.57 9.45
CA MET A 54 2.73 5.60 10.56
C MET A 54 3.00 4.23 11.18
N GLU A 55 2.49 3.15 10.61
CA GLU A 55 2.77 1.82 11.12
C GLU A 55 4.23 1.45 10.90
N ARG A 56 4.79 0.67 11.84
CA ARG A 56 6.10 0.07 11.65
C ARG A 56 5.96 -1.04 10.61
N VAL A 57 6.95 -1.22 9.75
CA VAL A 57 7.00 -2.39 8.86
C VAL A 57 6.94 -3.70 9.65
N TYR A 58 6.40 -4.74 9.01
CA TYR A 58 5.97 -6.01 9.63
C TYR A 58 4.74 -5.93 10.54
N GLY A 59 4.19 -4.74 10.79
CA GLY A 59 2.87 -4.59 11.41
C GLY A 59 1.73 -5.13 10.52
N SER A 60 0.61 -5.51 11.14
CA SER A 60 -0.52 -6.17 10.48
C SER A 60 -1.51 -5.21 9.81
N ASN A 61 -1.52 -3.92 10.17
CA ASN A 61 -2.54 -2.98 9.73
C ASN A 61 -2.51 -2.75 8.22
N TYR A 62 -1.35 -2.76 7.57
CA TYR A 62 -1.26 -2.67 6.10
C TYR A 62 -2.17 -3.69 5.42
N ARG A 63 -1.99 -4.98 5.75
CA ARG A 63 -2.76 -6.08 5.18
C ARG A 63 -4.23 -6.01 5.58
N ILE A 64 -4.51 -5.73 6.85
CA ILE A 64 -5.87 -5.66 7.39
C ILE A 64 -6.67 -4.54 6.70
N TYR A 65 -6.12 -3.34 6.61
CA TYR A 65 -6.81 -2.21 5.99
C TYR A 65 -6.83 -2.29 4.47
N LYS A 66 -5.85 -2.94 3.83
CA LYS A 66 -5.90 -3.23 2.39
C LYS A 66 -7.08 -4.11 2.03
N ALA A 67 -7.34 -5.14 2.84
CA ALA A 67 -8.52 -5.98 2.67
C ALA A 67 -9.84 -5.25 3.02
N ARG A 68 -9.82 -4.39 4.05
CA ARG A 68 -11.03 -3.68 4.52
C ARG A 68 -11.44 -2.51 3.63
N TYR A 69 -10.48 -1.80 3.04
CA TYR A 69 -10.70 -0.57 2.28
C TYR A 69 -9.98 -0.60 0.92
N PRO A 70 -10.21 -1.62 0.07
CA PRO A 70 -9.43 -1.82 -1.16
C PRO A 70 -9.62 -0.72 -2.21
N ARG A 71 -10.75 0.01 -2.16
CA ARG A 71 -11.09 1.09 -3.10
C ARG A 71 -11.18 2.48 -2.46
N ALA A 72 -11.11 2.55 -1.13
CA ALA A 72 -11.29 3.80 -0.37
C ALA A 72 -9.95 4.42 0.07
N LEU A 73 -8.86 3.68 -0.09
CA LEU A 73 -7.49 4.12 0.10
C LEU A 73 -6.72 3.73 -1.16
N ASP A 74 -5.75 4.56 -1.55
CA ASP A 74 -4.86 4.22 -2.65
C ASP A 74 -3.80 3.23 -2.14
N TRP A 75 -3.77 2.04 -2.72
CA TRP A 75 -2.84 0.95 -2.38
C TRP A 75 -1.80 0.69 -3.46
N ASP A 76 -1.82 1.48 -4.54
CA ASP A 76 -0.83 1.39 -5.60
C ASP A 76 0.54 1.79 -5.06
N ASN A 77 1.56 1.17 -5.59
CA ASN A 77 2.95 1.41 -5.21
C ASN A 77 3.83 1.11 -6.43
N ASN A 78 4.92 1.85 -6.55
CA ASN A 78 6.01 1.53 -7.48
C ASN A 78 7.23 0.99 -6.72
N GLY A 79 7.09 0.78 -5.41
CA GLY A 79 8.12 0.17 -4.58
C GLY A 79 9.37 1.04 -4.52
N CYS A 80 10.53 0.40 -4.42
CA CYS A 80 11.80 1.10 -4.29
C CYS A 80 12.35 1.61 -5.64
N SER A 81 11.53 2.39 -6.35
CA SER A 81 11.88 3.06 -7.61
C SER A 81 12.76 4.28 -7.36
N VAL A 82 14.04 4.08 -7.04
CA VAL A 82 15.01 5.16 -6.87
C VAL A 82 15.39 5.72 -8.26
N PRO A 83 15.25 7.04 -8.51
CA PRO A 83 15.52 7.65 -9.82
C PRO A 83 17.00 7.62 -10.22
N PHE A 84 17.89 7.33 -9.28
CA PHE A 84 19.31 7.13 -9.54
C PHE A 84 19.71 5.73 -9.09
N SER A 85 20.28 4.96 -10.02
CA SER A 85 20.98 3.72 -9.72
C SER A 85 22.34 4.09 -9.12
N VAL A 86 22.51 3.86 -7.82
CA VAL A 86 23.82 3.74 -7.21
C VAL A 86 23.97 2.30 -6.70
N PRO A 87 25.17 1.68 -6.76
CA PRO A 87 25.33 0.26 -6.45
C PRO A 87 24.75 -0.14 -5.08
N ILE A 88 24.91 0.74 -4.09
CA ILE A 88 24.38 0.51 -2.74
C ILE A 88 22.85 0.52 -2.72
N THR A 89 22.19 1.44 -3.43
CA THR A 89 20.73 1.46 -3.43
C THR A 89 20.18 0.24 -4.13
N ASP A 90 20.77 -0.16 -5.26
CA ASP A 90 20.29 -1.29 -6.05
C ASP A 90 20.38 -2.61 -5.28
N PHE A 91 21.45 -2.81 -4.51
CA PHE A 91 21.58 -3.95 -3.61
C PHE A 91 20.50 -3.97 -2.51
N TYR A 92 20.17 -2.81 -1.95
CA TYR A 92 19.24 -2.70 -0.81
C TYR A 92 17.77 -2.47 -1.20
N ARG A 93 17.43 -2.22 -2.48
CA ARG A 93 16.03 -2.06 -2.94
C ARG A 93 15.12 -3.21 -2.47
N GLY A 94 15.57 -4.45 -2.63
CA GLY A 94 14.80 -5.63 -2.20
C GLY A 94 14.67 -5.75 -0.67
N VAL A 95 15.68 -5.33 0.08
CA VAL A 95 15.64 -5.28 1.55
C VAL A 95 14.59 -4.27 2.02
N PHE A 96 14.49 -3.13 1.32
CA PHE A 96 13.62 -2.02 1.70
C PHE A 96 12.20 -2.05 1.15
N GLN A 97 11.81 -3.10 0.41
CA GLN A 97 10.53 -3.17 -0.27
C GLN A 97 9.33 -2.79 0.62
N LYS A 98 9.20 -3.38 1.81
CA LYS A 98 8.04 -3.07 2.68
C LYS A 98 8.06 -1.63 3.22
N SER A 99 9.24 -1.01 3.30
CA SER A 99 9.37 0.39 3.70
C SER A 99 8.91 1.30 2.55
N CYS A 100 9.32 0.98 1.32
CA CYS A 100 8.89 1.69 0.11
C CYS A 100 7.37 1.57 -0.09
N ASP A 101 6.79 0.36 0.04
CA ASP A 101 5.34 0.16 -0.05
C ASP A 101 4.57 1.05 0.94
N ARG A 102 5.14 1.28 2.13
CA ARG A 102 4.52 2.13 3.15
C ARG A 102 4.68 3.62 2.88
N HIS A 103 5.83 3.99 2.36
CA HIS A 103 6.12 5.37 1.95
C HIS A 103 5.18 5.78 0.82
N ASP A 104 5.03 4.95 -0.21
CA ASP A 104 4.09 5.15 -1.32
C ASP A 104 2.66 5.30 -0.83
N PHE A 105 2.21 4.40 0.07
CA PHE A 105 0.89 4.51 0.68
C PHE A 105 0.71 5.86 1.40
N GLY A 106 1.70 6.28 2.19
CA GLY A 106 1.67 7.55 2.91
C GLY A 106 1.59 8.73 1.96
N TYR A 107 2.34 8.69 0.86
CA TYR A 107 2.34 9.74 -0.16
C TYR A 107 0.99 9.84 -0.85
N ARG A 108 0.46 8.73 -1.34
CA ARG A 108 -0.80 8.69 -2.09
C ARG A 108 -2.03 9.02 -1.24
N ASN A 109 -1.94 8.80 0.07
CA ASN A 109 -3.04 9.04 1.01
C ASN A 109 -2.78 10.24 1.94
N HIS A 110 -1.83 11.12 1.63
CA HIS A 110 -1.46 12.26 2.47
C HIS A 110 -2.68 13.16 2.80
N GLY A 111 -3.57 13.42 1.83
CA GLY A 111 -4.81 14.20 2.05
C GLY A 111 -5.82 13.52 2.98
N LYS A 112 -5.79 12.18 3.09
CA LYS A 112 -6.66 11.39 3.99
C LYS A 112 -6.02 11.22 5.37
N SER A 113 -4.71 11.01 5.43
CA SER A 113 -3.97 10.84 6.69
C SER A 113 -3.75 12.18 7.42
N GLY A 114 -3.55 13.25 6.66
CA GLY A 114 -3.16 14.57 7.16
C GLY A 114 -1.70 14.67 7.58
N TYR A 115 -0.86 13.69 7.23
CA TYR A 115 0.59 13.79 7.46
C TYR A 115 1.25 14.61 6.38
N ASP A 116 2.18 15.46 6.80
CA ASP A 116 3.05 16.17 5.88
C ASP A 116 4.15 15.25 5.33
N ARG A 117 4.85 15.74 4.32
CA ARG A 117 5.81 14.93 3.58
C ARG A 117 6.97 14.53 4.46
N LEU A 118 7.41 15.45 5.32
CA LEU A 118 8.50 15.22 6.25
C LEU A 118 8.16 14.08 7.24
N SER A 119 6.94 14.02 7.76
CA SER A 119 6.50 12.94 8.64
C SER A 119 6.56 11.59 7.94
N VAL A 120 6.11 11.52 6.68
CA VAL A 120 6.12 10.28 5.88
C VAL A 120 7.55 9.86 5.54
N ASP A 121 8.42 10.79 5.12
CA ASP A 121 9.84 10.52 4.83
C ASP A 121 10.60 10.06 6.07
N ASN A 122 10.37 10.69 7.22
CA ASN A 122 10.98 10.30 8.49
C ASN A 122 10.51 8.90 8.92
N ARG A 123 9.23 8.59 8.71
CA ARG A 123 8.73 7.25 8.96
C ARG A 123 9.35 6.21 8.03
N PHE A 124 9.54 6.57 6.77
CA PHE A 124 10.21 5.71 5.79
C PHE A 124 11.64 5.37 6.23
N LYS A 125 12.44 6.37 6.62
CA LYS A 125 13.78 6.14 7.19
C LYS A 125 13.76 5.22 8.40
N SER A 126 12.87 5.49 9.35
CA SER A 126 12.71 4.66 10.55
C SER A 126 12.34 3.21 10.23
N ASN A 127 11.50 2.99 9.22
CA ASN A 127 11.11 1.65 8.78
C ASN A 127 12.25 0.91 8.07
N MET A 128 13.04 1.58 7.24
CA MET A 128 14.23 0.99 6.61
C MET A 128 15.26 0.58 7.67
N GLN A 129 15.52 1.46 8.65
CA GLN A 129 16.41 1.13 9.77
C GLN A 129 15.89 -0.07 10.57
N TYR A 130 14.59 -0.18 10.80
CA TYR A 130 14.03 -1.36 11.45
C TYR A 130 14.21 -2.64 10.62
N GLN A 131 14.10 -2.57 9.29
CA GLN A 131 14.42 -3.70 8.42
C GLN A 131 15.89 -4.08 8.47
N CYS A 132 16.81 -3.12 8.61
CA CYS A 132 18.22 -3.43 8.84
C CYS A 132 18.42 -4.23 10.13
N VAL A 133 17.75 -3.85 11.23
CA VAL A 133 17.80 -4.61 12.49
C VAL A 133 17.26 -6.02 12.33
N VAL A 134 16.10 -6.16 11.67
CA VAL A 134 15.45 -7.47 11.48
C VAL A 134 16.22 -8.36 10.51
N ARG A 135 16.83 -7.80 9.48
CA ARG A 135 17.54 -8.56 8.43
C ARG A 135 18.91 -9.06 8.88
N TYR A 136 19.58 -8.27 9.71
CA TYR A 136 20.97 -8.46 10.11
C TYR A 136 21.01 -8.53 11.64
N ASP A 137 20.27 -9.44 12.27
CA ASP A 137 20.05 -9.48 13.72
C ASP A 137 21.20 -10.14 14.51
N ASP A 138 22.01 -10.95 13.84
CA ASP A 138 23.17 -11.63 14.40
C ASP A 138 24.34 -10.66 14.74
N PRO A 139 25.07 -10.85 15.85
CA PRO A 139 26.26 -10.06 16.18
C PRO A 139 27.35 -10.03 15.09
N TRP A 140 27.49 -11.09 14.29
CA TRP A 140 28.45 -11.16 13.18
C TRP A 140 28.00 -10.32 11.98
N ASP A 141 26.72 -9.96 11.89
CA ASP A 141 26.17 -9.12 10.82
C ASP A 141 26.27 -7.62 11.10
N LEU A 142 26.86 -7.19 12.22
CA LEU A 142 26.98 -5.77 12.58
C LEU A 142 27.58 -4.90 11.45
N PRO A 143 28.61 -5.34 10.69
CA PRO A 143 29.10 -4.59 9.54
C PRO A 143 28.06 -4.44 8.42
N ALA A 144 27.31 -5.51 8.12
CA ALA A 144 26.25 -5.48 7.11
C ALA A 144 25.06 -4.61 7.55
N ARG A 145 24.74 -4.61 8.85
CA ARG A 145 23.75 -3.72 9.46
C ARG A 145 24.15 -2.25 9.33
N ALA A 146 25.43 -1.93 9.55
CA ALA A 146 25.95 -0.57 9.37
C ALA A 146 25.83 -0.09 7.90
N LEU A 147 26.19 -0.94 6.93
CA LEU A 147 26.02 -0.64 5.51
C LEU A 147 24.53 -0.48 5.13
N CYS A 148 23.65 -1.27 5.73
CA CYS A 148 22.21 -1.14 5.55
C CYS A 148 21.69 0.22 6.05
N TYR A 149 22.20 0.73 7.19
CA TYR A 149 21.84 2.06 7.65
C TYR A 149 22.32 3.17 6.70
N VAL A 150 23.54 3.06 6.17
CA VAL A 150 24.03 3.99 5.15
C VAL A 150 23.13 3.97 3.91
N ALA A 151 22.69 2.78 3.48
CA ALA A 151 21.75 2.65 2.38
C ALA A 151 20.41 3.34 2.73
N ALA A 152 19.85 3.11 3.92
CA ALA A 152 18.63 3.76 4.38
C ALA A 152 18.73 5.29 4.37
N ASP A 153 19.89 5.84 4.75
CA ASP A 153 20.17 7.27 4.65
C ASP A 153 20.14 7.74 3.19
N LYS A 154 20.73 6.99 2.24
CA LYS A 154 20.69 7.36 0.81
C LYS A 154 19.29 7.33 0.21
N PHE A 155 18.47 6.35 0.58
CA PHE A 155 17.06 6.33 0.18
C PHE A 155 16.30 7.52 0.74
N TYR A 156 16.53 7.86 2.02
CA TYR A 156 15.93 9.03 2.64
C TYR A 156 16.37 10.32 1.95
N ASP A 157 17.66 10.52 1.75
CA ASP A 157 18.22 11.69 1.07
C ASP A 157 17.62 11.82 -0.35
N ALA A 158 17.49 10.71 -1.08
CA ALA A 158 16.88 10.71 -2.40
C ALA A 158 15.42 11.20 -2.37
N VAL A 159 14.58 10.71 -1.44
CA VAL A 159 13.20 11.20 -1.35
C VAL A 159 13.13 12.64 -0.85
N ARG A 160 14.07 13.11 -0.03
CA ARG A 160 14.16 14.51 0.40
C ARG A 160 14.54 15.45 -0.74
N LEU A 161 15.51 15.07 -1.57
CA LEU A 161 16.00 15.84 -2.70
C LEU A 161 15.01 15.86 -3.88
N PHE A 162 14.46 14.70 -4.25
CA PHE A 162 13.74 14.52 -5.52
C PHE A 162 12.23 14.38 -5.39
N GLY A 163 11.67 14.17 -4.20
CA GLY A 163 10.20 14.21 -4.03
C GLY A 163 9.59 15.61 -4.20
N GLY A 164 10.38 16.58 -4.69
CA GLY A 164 10.05 17.99 -4.86
C GLY A 164 9.03 18.25 -5.96
N GLY A 165 7.77 18.06 -5.61
CA GLY A 165 6.60 18.71 -6.18
C GLY A 165 5.57 18.78 -5.05
N SER A 166 4.82 19.87 -4.94
CA SER A 166 3.60 19.90 -4.14
C SER A 166 2.81 18.62 -4.37
N TRP A 167 2.38 17.98 -3.29
CA TRP A 167 1.52 16.80 -3.30
C TRP A 167 0.47 16.80 -4.41
#